data_AF-A0A6C1BSD2-F1
#
_entry.id   AF-A0A6C1BSD2-F1
#
_cell.length_a   1.000
_cell.length_b   1.000
_cell.length_c   1.000
_cell.angle_alpha   90.00
_cell.angle_beta   90.00
_cell.angle_gamma   90.00
#
_symmetry.space_group_name_H-M   'P 1'
#
loop_
_entity.id
_entity.type
_entity.pdbx_description
1 polymer ?
#
loop_
_entity_poly.entity_id
_entity_poly.type
_entity_poly.pdbx_seq_one_letter_code
_entity_poly.pdbx_strand_id
1 'polypeptide(L)'
;MKCEDIISVLNDAIFGKDKQELIERLAENPERFIGLFRPTKPYAKAIQFLLQSHEIKFGDAMEDIIANIFKEQGFNSKVNERLTSNGKNLSVDILLEGDKSAYLIEVKVRDDHDSSKKEGQIFNFQRKLEAFIEVYGEYENLAGIMYFIDNTFQKNKNYYESKLRELSSFFNLEVYLFYGRELFEFFRIGQDWDNLVCCIESWKKTLPDFPVIDYDSDVEDSFTKLKGLSVSTWKKIVENEALWEEDGIMKVLFKEGTTLKELCKYFKNFDGRLKPAYLRLAELLERKIAKIYKEVKSCQSL
;
A
#
# COMPACT_ATOMS: atom_id res chain seq x y z
N MET A 1 -19.38 -8.44 6.66
CA MET A 1 -18.47 -7.55 7.41
C MET A 1 -19.14 -6.20 7.60
N LYS A 2 -19.04 -5.55 8.76
CA LYS A 2 -19.71 -4.24 8.98
C LYS A 2 -18.94 -3.12 8.30
N CYS A 3 -19.62 -2.02 7.94
CA CYS A 3 -18.96 -0.87 7.31
C CYS A 3 -17.85 -0.26 8.16
N GLU A 4 -18.02 -0.22 9.49
CA GLU A 4 -16.99 0.31 10.41
C GLU A 4 -15.68 -0.50 10.31
N ASP A 5 -15.78 -1.83 10.25
CA ASP A 5 -14.64 -2.73 10.12
C ASP A 5 -13.94 -2.54 8.75
N ILE A 6 -14.72 -2.44 7.67
CA ILE A 6 -14.20 -2.19 6.32
C ILE A 6 -13.44 -0.86 6.27
N ILE A 7 -14.02 0.20 6.84
CA ILE A 7 -13.40 1.53 6.89
C ILE A 7 -12.13 1.52 7.72
N SER A 8 -12.12 0.80 8.86
CA SER A 8 -10.91 0.64 9.68
C SER A 8 -9.79 -0.01 8.88
N VAL A 9 -10.07 -1.13 8.19
CA VAL A 9 -9.06 -1.83 7.36
C VAL A 9 -8.53 -0.91 6.26
N LEU A 10 -9.39 -0.17 5.56
CA LEU A 10 -8.97 0.78 4.53
C LEU A 10 -8.08 1.88 5.11
N ASN A 11 -8.48 2.49 6.23
CA ASN A 11 -7.74 3.60 6.82
C ASN A 11 -6.37 3.14 7.36
N ASP A 12 -6.33 2.00 8.04
CA ASP A 12 -5.12 1.46 8.63
C ASP A 12 -4.12 1.03 7.54
N ALA A 13 -4.59 0.33 6.51
CA ALA A 13 -3.74 -0.13 5.41
C ALA A 13 -3.18 1.03 4.59
N ILE A 14 -4.03 2.00 4.23
CA ILE A 14 -3.68 3.08 3.29
C ILE A 14 -2.88 4.17 4.02
N PHE A 15 -3.38 4.66 5.16
CA PHE A 15 -2.86 5.85 5.84
C PHE A 15 -2.08 5.55 7.14
N GLY A 16 -2.10 4.31 7.65
CA GLY A 16 -1.49 4.00 8.95
C GLY A 16 0.03 4.23 9.00
N LYS A 17 0.73 3.96 7.88
CA LYS A 17 2.21 4.02 7.78
C LYS A 17 2.74 4.95 6.69
N ASP A 18 1.87 5.72 6.05
CA ASP A 18 2.21 6.59 4.92
C ASP A 18 3.37 7.57 5.22
N LYS A 19 3.36 8.17 6.41
CA LYS A 19 4.38 9.13 6.85
C LYS A 19 5.74 8.48 7.02
N GLN A 20 5.75 7.28 7.62
CA GLN A 20 6.96 6.48 7.85
C GLN A 20 7.59 6.08 6.51
N GLU A 21 6.78 5.51 5.63
CA GLU A 21 7.23 5.03 4.31
C GLU A 21 7.80 6.16 3.44
N LEU A 22 7.22 7.36 3.49
CA LEU A 22 7.77 8.50 2.78
C LEU A 22 9.17 8.86 3.30
N ILE A 23 9.37 8.91 4.62
CA ILE A 23 10.69 9.20 5.21
C ILE A 23 11.69 8.08 4.91
N GLU A 24 11.29 6.82 4.98
CA GLU A 24 12.13 5.68 4.62
C GLU A 24 12.53 5.74 3.14
N ARG A 25 11.57 6.02 2.24
CA ARG A 25 11.86 6.14 0.82
C ARG A 25 12.79 7.30 0.51
N LEU A 26 12.64 8.42 1.22
CA LEU A 26 13.56 9.56 1.14
C LEU A 26 14.97 9.21 1.58
N ALA A 27 15.11 8.39 2.63
CA ALA A 27 16.40 7.92 3.11
C ALA A 27 17.07 6.95 2.12
N GLU A 28 16.30 6.11 1.44
CA GLU A 28 16.79 5.11 0.50
C GLU A 28 17.13 5.69 -0.88
N ASN A 29 16.25 6.53 -1.42
CA ASN A 29 16.29 6.99 -2.82
C ASN A 29 15.97 8.50 -2.91
N PRO A 30 16.78 9.37 -2.27
CA PRO A 30 16.51 10.81 -2.20
C PRO A 30 16.40 11.47 -3.59
N GLU A 31 17.18 11.02 -4.57
CA GLU A 31 17.18 11.52 -5.94
C GLU A 31 15.84 11.37 -6.66
N ARG A 32 14.96 10.47 -6.20
CA ARG A 32 13.58 10.38 -6.72
C ARG A 32 12.76 11.63 -6.41
N PHE A 33 13.10 12.35 -5.35
CA PHE A 33 12.35 13.50 -4.86
C PHE A 33 13.05 14.84 -5.16
N ILE A 34 14.38 14.87 -5.11
CA ILE A 34 15.17 16.10 -5.27
C ILE A 34 16.06 16.12 -6.53
N GLY A 35 15.96 15.12 -7.41
CA GLY A 35 16.82 15.02 -8.59
C GLY A 35 16.63 16.15 -9.61
N LEU A 36 17.75 16.74 -10.07
CA LEU A 36 17.79 17.88 -10.99
C LEU A 36 17.10 17.64 -12.34
N PHE A 37 17.24 16.43 -12.90
CA PHE A 37 16.66 16.07 -14.20
C PHE A 37 15.18 15.65 -14.10
N ARG A 38 14.41 16.32 -13.23
CA ARG A 38 12.97 16.11 -13.09
C ARG A 38 12.26 17.47 -13.16
N PRO A 39 11.18 17.60 -13.96
CA PRO A 39 10.46 18.86 -14.09
C PRO A 39 9.60 19.22 -12.86
N THR A 40 9.43 18.29 -11.92
CA THR A 40 8.55 18.44 -10.75
C THR A 40 9.33 18.74 -9.48
N LYS A 41 8.85 19.71 -8.70
CA LYS A 41 9.42 20.09 -7.39
C LYS A 41 9.21 19.02 -6.31
N PRO A 42 9.97 19.05 -5.19
CA PRO A 42 9.89 18.05 -4.12
C PRO A 42 8.49 17.87 -3.53
N TYR A 43 7.73 18.95 -3.34
CA TYR A 43 6.33 18.91 -2.87
C TYR A 43 5.45 18.01 -3.75
N ALA A 44 5.48 18.24 -5.07
CA ALA A 44 4.70 17.44 -6.01
C ALA A 44 5.17 15.99 -6.04
N LYS A 45 6.47 15.73 -5.84
CA LYS A 45 7.00 14.35 -5.75
C LYS A 45 6.57 13.61 -4.51
N ALA A 46 6.53 14.27 -3.35
CA ALA A 46 6.00 13.69 -2.11
C ALA A 46 4.52 13.30 -2.28
N ILE A 47 3.70 14.20 -2.82
CA ILE A 47 2.28 13.90 -3.11
C ILE A 47 2.14 12.77 -4.10
N GLN A 48 2.90 12.81 -5.21
CA GLN A 48 2.87 11.76 -6.23
C GLN A 48 3.19 10.39 -5.61
N PHE A 49 4.20 10.33 -4.73
CA PHE A 49 4.57 9.10 -4.05
C PHE A 49 3.43 8.59 -3.16
N LEU A 50 2.84 9.46 -2.33
CA LEU A 50 1.75 9.07 -1.43
C LEU A 50 0.52 8.59 -2.20
N LEU A 51 0.09 9.32 -3.24
CA LEU A 51 -1.04 8.93 -4.08
C LEU A 51 -0.81 7.56 -4.74
N GLN A 52 0.39 7.31 -5.27
CA GLN A 52 0.73 6.01 -5.83
C GLN A 52 0.74 4.90 -4.77
N SER A 53 1.27 5.19 -3.57
CA SER A 53 1.25 4.25 -2.44
C SER A 53 -0.18 3.91 -2.03
N HIS A 54 -1.07 4.92 -1.96
CA HIS A 54 -2.46 4.74 -1.58
C HIS A 54 -3.21 3.83 -2.57
N GLU A 55 -3.01 3.99 -3.88
CA GLU A 55 -3.65 3.14 -4.90
C GLU A 55 -3.18 1.68 -4.80
N ILE A 56 -1.87 1.45 -4.53
CA ILE A 56 -1.34 0.09 -4.35
C ILE A 56 -1.96 -0.54 -3.10
N LYS A 57 -1.90 0.17 -1.97
CA LYS A 57 -2.41 -0.32 -0.68
C LYS A 57 -3.92 -0.48 -0.67
N PHE A 58 -4.65 0.29 -1.46
CA PHE A 58 -6.07 0.08 -1.66
C PHE A 58 -6.34 -1.29 -2.30
N GLY A 59 -5.54 -1.71 -3.28
CA GLY A 59 -5.60 -3.07 -3.84
C GLY A 59 -5.41 -4.13 -2.77
N ASP A 60 -4.30 -4.04 -2.02
CA ASP A 60 -3.98 -4.99 -0.94
C ASP A 60 -5.09 -5.04 0.13
N ALA A 61 -5.61 -3.88 0.55
CA ALA A 61 -6.69 -3.79 1.53
C ALA A 61 -7.99 -4.42 1.02
N MET A 62 -8.28 -4.30 -0.28
CA MET A 62 -9.46 -4.94 -0.86
C MET A 62 -9.34 -6.46 -0.89
N GLU A 63 -8.14 -7.02 -1.08
CA GLU A 63 -7.90 -8.46 -0.95
C GLU A 63 -8.27 -8.95 0.46
N ASP A 64 -7.79 -8.24 1.49
CA ASP A 64 -8.10 -8.52 2.90
C ASP A 64 -9.60 -8.42 3.19
N ILE A 65 -10.27 -7.37 2.69
CA ILE A 65 -11.70 -7.16 2.91
C ILE A 65 -12.52 -8.27 2.26
N ILE A 66 -12.24 -8.60 1.00
CA ILE A 66 -12.96 -9.65 0.26
C ILE A 66 -12.80 -10.99 0.97
N ALA A 67 -11.58 -11.36 1.35
CA ALA A 67 -11.34 -12.60 2.07
C ALA A 67 -12.03 -12.66 3.44
N ASN A 68 -12.07 -11.55 4.18
CA ASN A 68 -12.80 -11.49 5.45
C ASN A 68 -14.32 -11.61 5.26
N ILE A 69 -14.87 -11.03 4.19
CA ILE A 69 -16.28 -11.24 3.84
C ILE A 69 -16.55 -12.74 3.60
N PHE A 70 -15.73 -13.41 2.78
CA PHE A 70 -15.85 -14.85 2.58
C PHE A 70 -15.75 -15.63 3.89
N LYS A 71 -14.83 -15.25 4.78
CA LYS A 71 -14.66 -15.88 6.08
C LYS A 71 -15.90 -15.76 6.97
N GLU A 72 -16.55 -14.60 7.00
CA GLU A 72 -17.81 -14.41 7.74
C GLU A 72 -18.97 -15.23 7.17
N GLN A 73 -18.94 -15.51 5.86
CA GLN A 73 -19.91 -16.37 5.18
C GLN A 73 -19.58 -17.88 5.33
N GLY A 74 -18.58 -18.23 6.14
CA GLY A 74 -18.25 -19.61 6.50
C GLY A 74 -17.19 -20.28 5.60
N PHE A 75 -16.59 -19.56 4.65
CA PHE A 75 -15.51 -20.10 3.83
C PHE A 75 -14.18 -20.09 4.60
N ASN A 76 -13.33 -21.09 4.40
CA ASN A 76 -11.94 -21.04 4.84
C ASN A 76 -11.14 -20.20 3.83
N SER A 77 -11.12 -18.88 4.05
CA SER A 77 -10.46 -17.90 3.19
C SER A 77 -9.11 -17.48 3.75
N LYS A 78 -8.07 -17.51 2.92
CA LYS A 78 -6.70 -17.09 3.24
C LYS A 78 -6.24 -16.04 2.23
N VAL A 79 -5.54 -15.01 2.70
CA VAL A 79 -4.96 -13.94 1.88
C VAL A 79 -3.46 -14.12 1.81
N ASN A 80 -2.85 -13.87 0.65
CA ASN A 80 -1.41 -13.97 0.45
C ASN A 80 -0.84 -15.34 0.84
N GLU A 81 -1.61 -16.40 0.60
CA GLU A 81 -1.21 -17.77 0.92
C GLU A 81 -0.04 -18.18 0.02
N ARG A 82 0.95 -18.85 0.61
CA ARG A 82 2.15 -19.30 -0.12
C ARG A 82 1.99 -20.74 -0.56
N LEU A 83 1.82 -20.93 -1.86
CA LEU A 83 1.88 -22.24 -2.49
C LEU A 83 3.33 -22.58 -2.81
N THR A 84 3.78 -23.77 -2.39
CA THR A 84 5.13 -24.25 -2.69
C THR A 84 5.04 -25.23 -3.85
N SER A 85 5.62 -24.85 -4.99
CA SER A 85 5.72 -25.68 -6.19
C SER A 85 7.18 -25.76 -6.63
N ASN A 86 7.71 -26.97 -6.79
CA ASN A 86 9.08 -27.21 -7.24
C ASN A 86 10.16 -26.41 -6.47
N GLY A 87 9.98 -26.25 -5.15
CA GLY A 87 10.88 -25.51 -4.27
C GLY A 87 10.81 -23.98 -4.41
N LYS A 88 9.85 -23.44 -5.19
CA LYS A 88 9.57 -22.01 -5.30
C LYS A 88 8.26 -21.69 -4.59
N ASN A 89 8.27 -20.61 -3.82
CA ASN A 89 7.08 -20.09 -3.17
C ASN A 89 6.40 -19.07 -4.07
N LEU A 90 5.12 -19.28 -4.35
CA LEU A 90 4.25 -18.34 -5.05
C LEU A 90 3.15 -17.89 -4.10
N SER A 91 3.01 -16.57 -3.94
CA SER A 91 1.93 -15.97 -3.15
C SER A 91 0.70 -15.86 -4.01
N VAL A 92 -0.44 -16.34 -3.54
CA VAL A 92 -1.74 -16.17 -4.19
C VAL A 92 -2.57 -15.14 -3.44
N ASP A 93 -3.34 -14.32 -4.16
CA ASP A 93 -4.01 -13.16 -3.58
C ASP A 93 -5.07 -13.62 -2.58
N ILE A 94 -6.04 -14.44 -3.02
CA ILE A 94 -7.02 -15.10 -2.15
C ILE A 94 -7.12 -16.59 -2.50
N LEU A 95 -7.14 -17.44 -1.48
CA LEU A 95 -7.43 -18.87 -1.56
C LEU A 95 -8.67 -19.19 -0.72
N LEU A 96 -9.69 -19.77 -1.35
CA LEU A 96 -10.83 -20.36 -0.65
C LEU A 96 -10.68 -21.87 -0.65
N GLU A 97 -10.67 -22.47 0.53
CA GLU A 97 -10.52 -23.91 0.72
C GLU A 97 -11.79 -24.49 1.37
N GLY A 98 -12.20 -25.67 0.94
CA GLY A 98 -13.28 -26.45 1.54
C GLY A 98 -12.89 -27.92 1.53
N ASP A 99 -13.76 -28.80 2.04
CA ASP A 99 -13.40 -30.22 2.27
C ASP A 99 -12.94 -30.96 1.00
N LYS A 100 -13.51 -30.61 -0.16
CA LYS A 100 -13.17 -31.19 -1.47
C LYS A 100 -13.21 -30.17 -2.60
N SER A 101 -13.11 -28.89 -2.24
CA SER A 101 -13.17 -27.79 -3.18
C SER A 101 -12.11 -26.75 -2.86
N ALA A 102 -11.45 -26.20 -3.88
CA ALA A 102 -10.57 -25.06 -3.69
C ALA A 102 -10.71 -24.08 -4.85
N TYR A 103 -10.62 -22.79 -4.52
CA TYR A 103 -10.72 -21.69 -5.48
C TYR A 103 -9.51 -20.77 -5.31
N LEU A 104 -8.75 -20.62 -6.39
CA LEU A 104 -7.70 -19.62 -6.49
C LEU A 104 -8.31 -18.33 -7.07
N ILE A 105 -8.23 -17.22 -6.35
CA ILE A 105 -8.74 -15.93 -6.82
C ILE A 105 -7.58 -14.94 -6.94
N GLU A 106 -7.29 -14.50 -8.17
CA GLU A 106 -6.39 -13.39 -8.47
C GLU A 106 -7.19 -12.09 -8.50
N VAL A 107 -6.84 -11.13 -7.66
CA VAL A 107 -7.59 -9.89 -7.51
C VAL A 107 -6.87 -8.75 -8.23
N LYS A 108 -7.64 -7.94 -8.95
CA LYS A 108 -7.17 -6.71 -9.57
C LYS A 108 -8.22 -5.62 -9.35
N VAL A 109 -7.77 -4.39 -9.11
CA VAL A 109 -8.72 -3.29 -8.88
C VAL A 109 -9.46 -2.93 -10.17
N ARG A 110 -8.76 -2.83 -11.31
CA ARG A 110 -9.35 -2.39 -12.61
C ARG A 110 -8.72 -3.08 -13.81
N ASP A 111 -9.48 -3.19 -14.91
CA ASP A 111 -9.00 -3.64 -16.23
C ASP A 111 -8.76 -2.43 -17.17
N ASP A 112 -7.63 -1.73 -16.98
CA ASP A 112 -7.25 -0.55 -17.78
C ASP A 112 -5.85 -0.62 -18.41
N HIS A 113 -5.17 -1.76 -18.23
CA HIS A 113 -3.74 -1.88 -18.42
C HIS A 113 -3.28 -1.75 -19.88
N ASP A 114 -1.98 -1.45 -20.04
CA ASP A 114 -1.29 -1.52 -21.33
C ASP A 114 -1.06 -2.98 -21.76
N SER A 115 -0.63 -3.18 -23.01
CA SER A 115 -0.48 -4.51 -23.60
C SER A 115 0.57 -5.37 -22.89
N SER A 116 1.69 -4.80 -22.46
CA SER A 116 2.73 -5.56 -21.76
C SER A 116 2.30 -6.00 -20.37
N LYS A 117 1.55 -5.14 -19.66
CA LYS A 117 1.02 -5.46 -18.33
C LYS A 117 -0.04 -6.55 -18.36
N LYS A 118 -0.99 -6.50 -19.30
CA LYS A 118 -2.04 -7.55 -19.38
C LYS A 118 -1.47 -8.93 -19.74
N GLU A 119 -0.44 -8.98 -20.60
CA GLU A 119 0.29 -10.22 -20.90
C GLU A 119 1.02 -10.75 -19.67
N GLY A 120 1.71 -9.87 -18.93
CA GLY A 120 2.37 -10.23 -17.68
C GLY A 120 1.42 -10.77 -16.61
N GLN A 121 0.19 -10.25 -16.55
CA GLN A 121 -0.84 -10.75 -15.62
C GLN A 121 -1.31 -12.15 -15.95
N ILE A 122 -1.58 -12.45 -17.24
CA ILE A 122 -1.93 -13.80 -17.67
C ILE A 122 -0.79 -14.78 -17.33
N PHE A 123 0.46 -14.39 -17.59
CA PHE A 123 1.61 -15.24 -17.25
C PHE A 123 1.74 -15.48 -15.74
N ASN A 124 1.53 -14.44 -14.92
CA ASN A 124 1.56 -14.60 -13.47
C ASN A 124 0.43 -15.51 -12.98
N PHE A 125 -0.78 -15.33 -13.50
CA PHE A 125 -1.93 -16.13 -13.15
C PHE A 125 -1.75 -17.59 -13.55
N GLN A 126 -1.23 -17.86 -14.76
CA GLN A 126 -0.87 -19.21 -15.19
C GLN A 126 0.08 -19.90 -14.20
N ARG A 127 1.15 -19.23 -13.77
CA ARG A 127 2.10 -19.79 -12.80
C ARG A 127 1.45 -20.10 -11.45
N LYS A 128 0.50 -19.27 -11.03
CA LYS A 128 -0.29 -19.51 -9.81
C LYS A 128 -1.20 -20.72 -9.98
N LEU A 129 -1.85 -20.88 -11.14
CA LEU A 129 -2.66 -22.06 -11.46
C LEU A 129 -1.84 -23.35 -11.46
N GLU A 130 -0.64 -23.34 -12.05
CA GLU A 130 0.27 -24.50 -12.04
C GLU A 130 0.57 -24.96 -10.61
N ALA A 131 0.98 -24.03 -9.74
CA ALA A 131 1.25 -24.35 -8.33
C ALA A 131 -0.01 -24.77 -7.57
N PHE A 132 -1.15 -24.15 -7.88
CA PHE A 132 -2.45 -24.49 -7.28
C PHE A 132 -2.88 -25.92 -7.62
N ILE A 133 -2.75 -26.33 -8.88
CA ILE A 133 -3.06 -27.70 -9.34
C ILE A 133 -2.10 -28.71 -8.71
N GLU A 134 -0.80 -28.38 -8.59
CA GLU A 134 0.16 -29.27 -7.93
C GLU A 134 -0.18 -29.55 -6.46
N VAL A 135 -0.70 -28.56 -5.74
CA VAL A 135 -1.03 -28.68 -4.31
C VAL A 135 -2.42 -29.29 -4.09
N TYR A 136 -3.40 -28.91 -4.91
CA TYR A 136 -4.81 -29.24 -4.68
C TYR A 136 -5.41 -30.21 -5.70
N GLY A 137 -4.62 -30.74 -6.64
CA GLY A 137 -5.10 -31.52 -7.80
C GLY A 137 -5.91 -32.78 -7.50
N GLU A 138 -5.93 -33.25 -6.24
CA GLU A 138 -6.76 -34.38 -5.79
C GLU A 138 -8.20 -33.96 -5.43
N TYR A 139 -8.49 -32.66 -5.34
CA TYR A 139 -9.81 -32.15 -4.97
C TYR A 139 -10.79 -32.30 -6.15
N GLU A 140 -12.07 -32.54 -5.82
CA GLU A 140 -13.11 -32.78 -6.83
C GLU A 140 -13.50 -31.50 -7.57
N ASN A 141 -13.49 -30.35 -6.88
CA ASN A 141 -13.91 -29.07 -7.44
C ASN A 141 -12.78 -28.05 -7.32
N LEU A 142 -12.10 -27.80 -8.43
CA LEU A 142 -11.03 -26.81 -8.51
C LEU A 142 -11.39 -25.76 -9.54
N ALA A 143 -11.20 -24.49 -9.19
CA ALA A 143 -11.33 -23.41 -10.15
C ALA A 143 -10.34 -22.28 -9.92
N GLY A 144 -9.86 -21.73 -11.03
CA GLY A 144 -9.13 -20.47 -11.06
C GLY A 144 -10.07 -19.31 -11.36
N ILE A 145 -9.93 -18.20 -10.67
CA ILE A 145 -10.76 -17.01 -10.88
C ILE A 145 -9.83 -15.81 -11.05
N MET A 146 -9.93 -15.14 -12.19
CA MET A 146 -9.38 -13.80 -12.36
C MET A 146 -10.49 -12.79 -12.07
N TYR A 147 -10.29 -11.94 -11.08
CA TYR A 147 -11.31 -11.05 -10.56
C TYR A 147 -10.91 -9.58 -10.65
N PHE A 148 -11.76 -8.78 -11.28
CA PHE A 148 -11.64 -7.33 -11.32
C PHE A 148 -12.71 -6.68 -10.44
N ILE A 149 -12.30 -5.96 -9.42
CA ILE A 149 -13.23 -5.33 -8.46
C ILE A 149 -14.10 -4.28 -9.15
N ASP A 150 -13.48 -3.38 -9.91
CA ASP A 150 -14.18 -2.32 -10.64
C ASP A 150 -14.73 -2.86 -11.96
N ASN A 151 -16.05 -2.92 -12.08
CA ASN A 151 -16.74 -3.39 -13.29
C ASN A 151 -17.02 -2.26 -14.30
N THR A 152 -16.67 -1.01 -13.99
CA THR A 152 -16.93 0.14 -14.87
C THR A 152 -15.97 0.25 -16.04
N PHE A 153 -14.81 -0.42 -15.96
CA PHE A 153 -13.77 -0.39 -16.99
C PHE A 153 -13.35 -1.82 -17.36
N GLN A 154 -13.67 -2.24 -18.59
CA GLN A 154 -13.46 -3.60 -19.11
C GLN A 154 -12.67 -3.59 -20.42
N LYS A 155 -11.58 -2.81 -20.45
CA LYS A 155 -10.85 -2.49 -21.68
C LYS A 155 -10.30 -3.73 -22.39
N ASN A 156 -9.86 -4.74 -21.64
CA ASN A 156 -9.19 -5.92 -22.19
C ASN A 156 -9.99 -7.21 -21.96
N LYS A 157 -11.29 -7.13 -21.63
CA LYS A 157 -12.15 -8.29 -21.37
C LYS A 157 -12.02 -9.40 -22.43
N ASN A 158 -12.20 -9.07 -23.71
CA ASN A 158 -12.10 -10.06 -24.80
C ASN A 158 -10.73 -10.77 -24.85
N TYR A 159 -9.66 -10.04 -24.49
CA TYR A 159 -8.31 -10.61 -24.42
C TYR A 159 -8.20 -11.60 -23.25
N TYR A 160 -8.66 -11.23 -22.05
CA TYR A 160 -8.66 -12.11 -20.89
C TYR A 160 -9.55 -13.34 -21.12
N GLU A 161 -10.77 -13.17 -21.64
CA GLU A 161 -11.65 -14.30 -21.96
C GLU A 161 -11.02 -15.28 -22.95
N SER A 162 -10.33 -14.78 -23.98
CA SER A 162 -9.60 -15.65 -24.91
C SER A 162 -8.51 -16.44 -24.18
N LYS A 163 -7.69 -15.77 -23.36
CA LYS A 163 -6.57 -16.40 -22.67
C LYS A 163 -6.99 -17.35 -21.56
N LEU A 164 -8.02 -17.02 -20.80
CA LEU A 164 -8.56 -17.87 -19.75
C LEU A 164 -9.21 -19.13 -20.34
N ARG A 165 -9.83 -19.06 -21.53
CA ARG A 165 -10.29 -20.25 -22.27
C ARG A 165 -9.14 -21.14 -22.73
N GLU A 166 -8.05 -20.55 -23.23
CA GLU A 166 -6.83 -21.30 -23.57
C GLU A 166 -6.28 -22.04 -22.33
N LEU A 167 -6.17 -21.36 -21.19
CA LEU A 167 -5.69 -21.95 -19.93
C LEU A 167 -6.65 -23.03 -19.40
N SER A 168 -7.95 -22.79 -19.42
CA SER A 168 -8.97 -23.74 -19.00
C SER A 168 -8.88 -25.05 -19.80
N SER A 169 -8.77 -24.94 -21.13
CA SER A 169 -8.60 -26.12 -22.00
C SER A 169 -7.26 -26.82 -21.79
N PHE A 170 -6.18 -26.08 -21.53
CA PHE A 170 -4.85 -26.64 -21.37
C PHE A 170 -4.71 -27.44 -20.07
N PHE A 171 -5.19 -26.89 -18.96
CA PHE A 171 -5.14 -27.54 -17.64
C PHE A 171 -6.32 -28.48 -17.37
N ASN A 172 -7.33 -28.50 -18.23
CA ASN A 172 -8.60 -29.19 -17.98
C ASN A 172 -9.21 -28.77 -16.63
N LEU A 173 -9.25 -27.45 -16.40
CA LEU A 173 -9.67 -26.81 -15.15
C LEU A 173 -10.69 -25.72 -15.46
N GLU A 174 -11.68 -25.52 -14.59
CA GLU A 174 -12.57 -24.36 -14.72
C GLU A 174 -11.80 -23.06 -14.40
N VAL A 175 -11.83 -22.11 -15.34
CA VAL A 175 -11.19 -20.81 -15.17
C VAL A 175 -12.18 -19.71 -15.53
N TYR A 176 -12.44 -18.82 -14.57
CA TYR A 176 -13.44 -17.77 -14.68
C TYR A 176 -12.82 -16.37 -14.75
N LEU A 177 -13.54 -15.47 -15.41
CA LEU A 177 -13.30 -14.03 -15.37
C LEU A 177 -14.53 -13.38 -14.76
N PHE A 178 -14.35 -12.68 -13.63
CA PHE A 178 -15.44 -11.98 -12.96
C PHE A 178 -15.14 -10.49 -12.78
N TYR A 179 -16.20 -9.70 -12.86
CA TYR A 179 -16.18 -8.25 -12.64
C TYR A 179 -17.18 -7.85 -11.53
N GLY A 180 -16.70 -7.17 -10.50
CA GLY A 180 -17.49 -6.67 -9.38
C GLY A 180 -18.42 -7.71 -8.76
N ARG A 181 -19.73 -7.45 -8.84
CA ARG A 181 -20.78 -8.29 -8.23
C ARG A 181 -20.73 -9.77 -8.64
N GLU A 182 -20.24 -10.08 -9.84
CA GLU A 182 -20.26 -11.42 -10.43
C GLU A 182 -19.58 -12.46 -9.53
N LEU A 183 -18.46 -12.11 -8.87
CA LEU A 183 -17.77 -13.00 -7.93
C LEU A 183 -18.67 -13.37 -6.75
N PHE A 184 -19.34 -12.38 -6.17
CA PHE A 184 -20.18 -12.57 -4.98
C PHE A 184 -21.45 -13.34 -5.32
N GLU A 185 -22.01 -13.14 -6.52
CA GLU A 185 -23.15 -13.91 -7.02
C GLU A 185 -22.81 -15.38 -7.25
N PHE A 186 -21.62 -15.65 -7.81
CA PHE A 186 -21.12 -17.01 -8.00
C PHE A 186 -21.12 -17.81 -6.68
N PHE A 187 -20.71 -17.16 -5.58
CA PHE A 187 -20.72 -17.75 -4.24
C PHE A 187 -22.01 -17.53 -3.44
N ARG A 188 -23.07 -17.01 -4.07
CA ARG A 188 -24.40 -16.76 -3.48
C ARG A 188 -24.41 -15.80 -2.29
N ILE A 189 -23.47 -14.86 -2.28
CA ILE A 189 -23.30 -13.81 -1.25
C ILE A 189 -23.42 -12.40 -1.86
N GLY A 190 -24.25 -12.25 -2.91
CA GLY A 190 -24.40 -10.99 -3.64
C GLY A 190 -24.84 -9.78 -2.78
N GLN A 191 -25.47 -10.01 -1.63
CA GLN A 191 -25.85 -8.95 -0.70
C GLN A 191 -24.63 -8.29 -0.01
N ASP A 192 -23.54 -9.05 0.20
CA ASP A 192 -22.32 -8.51 0.77
C ASP A 192 -21.60 -7.56 -0.19
N TRP A 193 -21.73 -7.76 -1.50
CA TRP A 193 -21.26 -6.80 -2.50
C TRP A 193 -21.97 -5.45 -2.37
N ASP A 194 -23.30 -5.47 -2.26
CA ASP A 194 -24.09 -4.25 -2.11
C ASP A 194 -23.70 -3.47 -0.84
N ASN A 195 -23.50 -4.20 0.27
CA ASN A 195 -22.99 -3.61 1.50
C ASN A 195 -21.59 -3.01 1.32
N LEU A 196 -20.65 -3.76 0.72
CA LEU A 196 -19.28 -3.29 0.44
C LEU A 196 -19.27 -1.99 -0.39
N VAL A 197 -20.06 -1.94 -1.46
CA VAL A 197 -20.21 -0.73 -2.30
C VAL A 197 -20.72 0.44 -1.47
N CYS A 198 -21.79 0.26 -0.69
CA CYS A 198 -22.31 1.31 0.18
C CYS A 198 -21.26 1.83 1.19
N CYS A 199 -20.48 0.93 1.80
CA CYS A 199 -19.42 1.32 2.73
C CYS A 199 -18.33 2.14 2.00
N ILE A 200 -17.86 1.69 0.84
CA ILE A 200 -16.83 2.37 0.04
C ILE A 200 -17.31 3.76 -0.41
N GLU A 201 -18.57 3.88 -0.85
CA GLU A 201 -19.16 5.17 -1.23
C GLU A 201 -19.20 6.16 -0.07
N SER A 202 -19.54 5.69 1.14
CA SER A 202 -19.55 6.52 2.35
C SER A 202 -18.13 6.96 2.74
N TRP A 203 -17.18 6.02 2.70
CA TRP A 203 -15.77 6.27 3.02
C TRP A 203 -15.14 7.28 2.06
N LYS A 204 -15.37 7.15 0.75
CA LYS A 204 -14.84 8.09 -0.25
C LYS A 204 -15.24 9.54 0.02
N LYS A 205 -16.44 9.78 0.56
CA LYS A 205 -16.92 11.13 0.91
C LYS A 205 -16.18 11.75 2.09
N THR A 206 -15.48 10.94 2.90
CA THR A 206 -14.70 11.41 4.05
C THR A 206 -13.24 11.72 3.70
N LEU A 207 -12.78 11.30 2.52
CA LEU A 207 -11.39 11.47 2.13
C LEU A 207 -11.09 12.91 1.71
N PRO A 208 -9.90 13.44 2.03
CA PRO A 208 -9.45 14.71 1.49
C PRO A 208 -9.09 14.56 0.00
N ASP A 209 -9.14 15.67 -0.75
CA ASP A 209 -8.74 15.69 -2.17
C ASP A 209 -7.25 15.35 -2.36
N PHE A 210 -6.40 15.72 -1.38
CA PHE A 210 -4.96 15.47 -1.40
C PHE A 210 -4.45 14.99 -0.04
N PRO A 211 -3.40 14.14 -0.02
CA PRO A 211 -2.72 13.76 1.23
C PRO A 211 -2.16 14.99 1.94
N VAL A 212 -2.29 15.01 3.27
CA VAL A 212 -1.68 16.06 4.11
C VAL A 212 -0.20 15.72 4.32
N ILE A 213 0.68 16.46 3.65
CA ILE A 213 2.13 16.22 3.71
C ILE A 213 2.87 17.12 4.69
N ASP A 214 2.16 18.05 5.32
CA ASP A 214 2.72 18.93 6.35
C ASP A 214 2.66 18.22 7.71
N TYR A 215 3.79 17.67 8.13
CA TYR A 215 3.92 16.89 9.35
C TYR A 215 3.95 17.76 10.61
N ASP A 216 3.90 19.08 10.48
CA ASP A 216 3.68 19.99 11.60
C ASP A 216 2.18 20.29 11.82
N SER A 217 1.30 19.93 10.88
CA SER A 217 -0.15 20.15 11.03
C SER A 217 -0.79 19.31 12.14
N ASP A 218 -0.22 18.14 12.43
CA ASP A 218 -0.54 17.30 13.58
C ASP A 218 0.78 16.74 14.12
N VAL A 219 1.33 17.43 15.10
CA VAL A 219 2.62 17.13 15.71
C VAL A 219 2.58 15.80 16.46
N GLU A 220 1.48 15.50 17.15
CA GLU A 220 1.37 14.30 17.99
C GLU A 220 1.29 13.02 17.14
N ASP A 221 0.45 13.01 16.10
CA ASP A 221 0.35 11.89 15.16
C ASP A 221 1.69 11.69 14.42
N SER A 222 2.25 12.78 13.89
CA SER A 222 3.49 12.73 13.13
C SER A 222 4.66 12.25 14.00
N PHE A 223 4.80 12.77 15.22
CA PHE A 223 5.82 12.29 16.16
C PHE A 223 5.62 10.81 16.49
N THR A 224 4.40 10.39 16.79
CA THR A 224 4.09 9.01 17.16
C THR A 224 4.42 8.02 16.05
N LYS A 225 4.08 8.37 14.80
CA LYS A 225 4.44 7.57 13.62
C LYS A 225 5.95 7.59 13.38
N LEU A 226 6.63 8.72 13.52
CA LEU A 226 8.02 8.86 13.07
C LEU A 226 9.09 8.45 14.11
N LYS A 227 8.78 8.49 15.42
CA LYS A 227 9.75 8.19 16.50
C LYS A 227 10.30 6.76 16.47
N GLY A 228 9.55 5.83 15.87
CA GLY A 228 9.90 4.41 15.76
C GLY A 228 10.83 4.06 14.59
N LEU A 229 11.10 5.02 13.69
CA LEU A 229 11.99 4.79 12.55
C LEU A 229 13.42 4.49 13.00
N SER A 230 14.12 3.66 12.22
CA SER A 230 15.46 3.21 12.58
C SER A 230 16.47 4.37 12.65
N VAL A 231 17.47 4.23 13.53
CA VAL A 231 18.62 5.15 13.62
C VAL A 231 19.32 5.31 12.27
N SER A 232 19.40 4.23 11.48
CA SER A 232 20.01 4.25 10.14
C SER A 232 19.22 5.14 9.18
N THR A 233 17.89 5.04 9.19
CA THR A 233 16.99 5.90 8.40
C THR A 233 17.22 7.37 8.74
N TRP A 234 17.15 7.72 10.02
CA TRP A 234 17.36 9.10 10.47
C TRP A 234 18.76 9.62 10.17
N LYS A 235 19.80 8.79 10.31
CA LYS A 235 21.16 9.16 9.96
C LYS A 235 21.26 9.56 8.49
N LYS A 236 20.73 8.75 7.58
CA LYS A 236 20.73 9.06 6.12
C LYS A 236 20.01 10.36 5.81
N ILE A 237 18.88 10.62 6.46
CA ILE A 237 18.12 11.87 6.28
C ILE A 237 18.94 13.07 6.77
N VAL A 238 19.44 13.02 8.00
CA VAL A 238 20.10 14.17 8.62
C VAL A 238 21.44 14.50 7.96
N GLU A 239 22.21 13.49 7.54
CA GLU A 239 23.52 13.68 6.90
C GLU A 239 23.41 14.16 5.44
N ASN A 240 22.27 13.98 4.77
CA ASN A 240 22.09 14.39 3.38
C ASN A 240 21.72 15.87 3.26
N GLU A 241 22.71 16.75 3.09
CA GLU A 241 22.53 18.20 2.98
C GLU A 241 21.46 18.63 1.96
N ALA A 242 21.34 17.94 0.82
CA ALA A 242 20.42 18.33 -0.25
C ALA A 242 18.94 18.21 0.15
N LEU A 243 18.60 17.34 1.11
CA LEU A 243 17.23 17.27 1.65
C LEU A 243 16.86 18.50 2.48
N TRP A 244 17.86 19.21 3.00
CA TRP A 244 17.78 20.29 3.98
C TRP A 244 18.09 21.67 3.39
N GLU A 245 18.19 21.79 2.07
CA GLU A 245 18.25 23.09 1.38
C GLU A 245 16.98 23.91 1.65
N GLU A 246 17.01 25.21 1.37
CA GLU A 246 15.93 26.16 1.71
C GLU A 246 14.57 25.76 1.12
N ASP A 247 14.55 25.28 -0.12
CA ASP A 247 13.38 24.70 -0.81
C ASP A 247 13.38 23.16 -0.79
N GLY A 248 14.19 22.56 0.09
CA GLY A 248 14.38 21.13 0.23
C GLY A 248 13.13 20.42 0.76
N ILE A 249 13.04 19.12 0.50
CA ILE A 249 11.88 18.32 0.91
C ILE A 249 11.64 18.30 2.42
N MET A 250 12.69 18.45 3.24
CA MET A 250 12.50 18.51 4.69
C MET A 250 11.74 19.77 5.12
N LYS A 251 11.94 20.91 4.44
CA LYS A 251 11.20 22.14 4.72
C LYS A 251 9.75 22.07 4.21
N VAL A 252 9.52 21.28 3.15
CA VAL A 252 8.18 20.97 2.66
C VAL A 252 7.39 20.11 3.66
N LEU A 253 8.01 19.06 4.18
CA LEU A 253 7.36 18.13 5.10
C LEU A 253 7.22 18.69 6.52
N PHE A 254 8.15 19.54 6.95
CA PHE A 254 8.15 20.11 8.30
C PHE A 254 8.20 21.63 8.18
N LYS A 255 7.10 22.30 7.85
CA LYS A 255 7.13 23.74 7.54
C LYS A 255 7.63 24.61 8.69
N GLU A 256 7.30 24.24 9.93
CA GLU A 256 7.66 24.95 11.16
C GLU A 256 8.78 24.25 11.95
N GLY A 257 9.02 22.97 11.64
CA GLY A 257 10.02 22.14 12.31
C GLY A 257 9.60 21.71 13.73
N THR A 258 8.32 21.86 14.10
CA THR A 258 7.81 21.51 15.43
C THR A 258 7.90 20.02 15.71
N THR A 259 7.52 19.17 14.76
CA THR A 259 7.66 17.71 14.87
C THR A 259 9.13 17.29 14.91
N LEU A 260 10.01 17.97 14.17
CA LEU A 260 11.45 17.73 14.24
C LEU A 260 12.02 18.08 15.62
N LYS A 261 11.53 19.14 16.27
CA LYS A 261 11.93 19.51 17.64
C LYS A 261 11.50 18.43 18.64
N GLU A 262 10.29 17.88 18.53
CA GLU A 262 9.84 16.77 19.39
C GLU A 262 10.66 15.49 19.16
N LEU A 263 10.94 15.14 17.90
CA LEU A 263 11.85 14.03 17.58
C LEU A 263 13.25 14.26 18.17
N CYS A 264 13.78 15.48 18.10
CA CYS A 264 15.05 15.84 18.70
C CYS A 264 15.04 15.66 20.23
N LYS A 265 13.98 16.11 20.92
CA LYS A 265 13.81 15.86 22.37
C LYS A 265 13.79 14.37 22.69
N TYR A 266 13.04 13.58 21.92
CA TYR A 266 12.99 12.14 22.07
C TYR A 266 14.39 11.50 21.88
N PHE A 267 15.15 11.91 20.87
CA PHE A 267 16.51 11.42 20.65
C PHE A 267 17.47 11.78 21.80
N LYS A 268 17.35 12.98 22.39
CA LYS A 268 18.14 13.40 23.56
C LYS A 268 17.84 12.55 24.80
N ASN A 269 16.56 12.19 24.97
CA ASN A 269 16.07 11.45 26.13
C ASN A 269 16.05 9.93 25.91
N PHE A 270 16.50 9.43 24.75
CA PHE A 270 16.49 8.01 24.44
C PHE A 270 17.36 7.24 25.44
N ASP A 271 16.78 6.27 26.12
CA ASP A 271 17.47 5.45 27.11
C ASP A 271 17.46 3.98 26.68
N GLY A 272 18.58 3.54 26.12
CA GLY A 272 18.76 2.20 25.58
C GLY A 272 20.16 2.00 25.01
N ARG A 273 20.45 0.79 24.51
CA ARG A 273 21.81 0.44 24.01
C ARG A 273 22.33 1.36 22.90
N LEU A 274 21.43 1.98 22.13
CA LEU A 274 21.77 2.89 21.03
C LEU A 274 21.87 4.37 21.46
N LYS A 275 21.82 4.68 22.76
CA LYS A 275 21.87 6.05 23.30
C LYS A 275 22.98 6.93 22.70
N PRO A 276 24.24 6.48 22.54
CA PRO A 276 25.26 7.30 21.91
C PRO A 276 24.92 7.72 20.46
N ALA A 277 24.29 6.83 19.70
CA ALA A 277 23.89 7.12 18.32
C ALA A 277 22.71 8.11 18.28
N TYR A 278 21.72 7.95 19.17
CA TYR A 278 20.61 8.88 19.29
C TYR A 278 21.04 10.28 19.74
N LEU A 279 21.97 10.38 20.69
CA LEU A 279 22.55 11.68 21.09
C LEU A 279 23.24 12.37 19.90
N ARG A 280 24.02 11.63 19.11
CA ARG A 280 24.65 12.17 17.90
C ARG A 280 23.62 12.61 16.84
N LEU A 281 22.54 11.84 16.66
CA LEU A 281 21.43 12.24 15.78
C LEU A 281 20.77 13.53 16.26
N ALA A 282 20.52 13.66 17.57
CA ALA A 282 19.95 14.85 18.16
C ALA A 282 20.81 16.09 17.89
N GLU A 283 22.14 16.00 18.10
CA GLU A 283 23.07 17.09 17.82
C GLU A 283 23.05 17.52 16.35
N LEU A 284 23.08 16.56 15.42
CA LEU A 284 23.04 16.85 13.99
C LEU A 284 21.70 17.46 13.59
N LEU A 285 20.59 16.90 14.07
CA LEU A 285 19.24 17.39 13.80
C LEU A 285 19.03 18.80 14.36
N GLU A 286 19.52 19.08 15.57
CA GLU A 286 19.45 20.41 16.18
C GLU A 286 20.19 21.46 15.33
N ARG A 287 21.36 21.12 14.77
CA ARG A 287 22.07 22.01 13.83
C ARG A 287 21.26 22.26 12.55
N LYS A 288 20.61 21.24 12.01
CA LYS A 288 19.74 21.39 10.82
C LYS A 288 18.55 22.29 11.11
N ILE A 289 17.87 22.07 12.22
CA ILE A 289 16.74 22.89 12.66
C ILE A 289 17.20 24.34 12.82
N ALA A 290 18.31 24.58 13.52
CA ALA A 290 18.85 25.92 13.74
C ALA A 290 19.28 26.62 12.44
N LYS A 291 19.72 25.88 11.41
CA LYS A 291 20.10 26.44 10.11
C LYS A 291 18.88 26.90 9.30
N ILE A 292 17.81 26.10 9.27
CA ILE A 292 16.67 26.26 8.35
C ILE A 292 15.54 27.09 8.95
N TYR A 293 15.27 26.92 10.25
CA TYR A 293 14.16 27.57 10.93
C TYR A 293 14.64 28.72 11.83
N LYS A 294 15.74 29.40 11.45
CA LYS A 294 16.21 30.57 12.19
C LYS A 294 15.02 31.48 12.45
N GLU A 295 14.71 31.70 13.72
CA GLU A 295 13.77 32.74 14.11
C GLU A 295 14.26 34.03 13.46
N VAL A 296 13.44 34.60 12.57
CA VAL A 296 13.56 36.02 12.26
C VAL A 296 13.22 36.72 13.58
N LYS A 297 14.22 36.92 14.43
CA LYS A 297 14.19 38.02 15.39
C LYS A 297 14.12 39.26 14.53
N SER A 298 12.90 39.66 14.19
CA SER A 298 12.65 40.98 13.64
C SER A 298 13.33 41.95 14.59
N CYS A 299 14.21 42.77 14.03
CA CYS A 299 14.66 43.98 14.69
C CYS A 299 13.41 44.81 15.02
N GLN A 300 12.87 44.64 16.21
CA GLN A 300 12.29 45.75 16.93
C GLN A 300 13.44 46.36 17.74
N SER A 301 14.19 47.22 17.07
CA SER A 301 15.12 48.14 17.71
C SER A 301 14.77 49.54 17.24
N LEU A 302 14.53 50.38 18.25
CA LEU A 302 14.33 51.84 18.28
C LEU A 302 12.89 52.31 18.11
#